data_AF-A0A2V5N4R7-F1
#
_entry.id   AF-A0A2V5N4R7-F1
#
_cell.length_a   1.000
_cell.length_b   1.000
_cell.length_c   1.000
_cell.angle_alpha   90.00
_cell.angle_beta   90.00
_cell.angle_gamma   90.00
#
_symmetry.space_group_name_H-M   'P 1'
#
loop_
_entity.id
_entity.type
_entity.pdbx_description
1 polymer ?
#
loop_
_entity_poly.entity_id
_entity_poly.type
_entity_poly.pdbx_seq_one_letter_code
_entity_poly.pdbx_strand_id
1 'polypeptide(L)'
;MNWEAISAVSQLIGSVAVVVSVLYLAVQLRGSTRVAKVAAQDAAATALRDVTKPFMENAELARIWRTGLENLKALSAEDQARFFHAAYQFMKALETIHYHYVYGLLDAQLWEGWSELLQHYVATPGIHYYLTERGPVFSRRFREFIATLEPVSQRMTVGNLFGKETRPDV
;
A
#
# COMPACT_ATOMS: atom_id res chain seq x y z
N MET A 1 36.57 -54.84 -17.98
CA MET A 1 36.44 -53.50 -18.59
C MET A 1 34.96 -53.23 -18.83
N ASN A 2 34.31 -52.57 -17.86
CA ASN A 2 32.94 -52.05 -17.94
C ASN A 2 32.68 -50.97 -16.85
N TRP A 3 33.65 -50.74 -15.97
CA TRP A 3 33.56 -49.80 -14.85
C TRP A 3 33.60 -48.35 -15.30
N GLU A 4 34.42 -48.02 -16.32
CA GLU A 4 34.44 -46.69 -16.93
C GLU A 4 33.12 -46.36 -17.63
N ALA A 5 32.53 -47.31 -18.34
CA ALA A 5 31.23 -47.14 -18.98
C ALA A 5 30.11 -46.92 -17.94
N ILE A 6 30.10 -47.71 -16.87
CA ILE A 6 29.17 -47.53 -15.74
C ILE A 6 29.37 -46.17 -15.09
N SER A 7 30.61 -45.76 -14.84
CA SER A 7 30.95 -44.46 -14.25
C SER A 7 30.49 -43.30 -15.13
N ALA A 8 30.75 -43.37 -16.44
CA ALA A 8 30.31 -42.36 -17.40
C ALA A 8 28.78 -42.25 -17.47
N VAL A 9 28.07 -43.39 -17.45
CA VAL A 9 26.60 -43.41 -17.42
C VAL A 9 26.07 -42.84 -16.10
N SER A 10 26.66 -43.19 -14.95
CA SER A 10 26.27 -42.63 -13.65
C SER A 10 26.52 -41.12 -13.57
N GLN A 11 27.62 -40.62 -14.13
CA GLN A 11 27.91 -39.19 -14.20
C GLN A 11 26.93 -38.46 -15.12
N LEU A 12 26.56 -39.06 -16.26
CA LEU A 12 25.54 -38.51 -17.16
C LEU A 12 24.17 -38.43 -16.50
N ILE A 13 23.75 -39.49 -15.80
CA ILE A 13 22.48 -39.50 -15.06
C ILE A 13 22.51 -38.46 -13.93
N GLY A 14 23.63 -38.38 -13.20
CA GLY A 14 23.82 -37.39 -12.14
C GLY A 14 23.74 -35.95 -12.64
N SER A 15 24.40 -35.63 -13.76
CA SER A 15 24.36 -34.28 -14.35
C SER A 15 22.96 -33.92 -14.85
N VAL A 16 22.25 -34.86 -15.49
CA VAL A 16 20.85 -34.67 -15.91
C VAL A 16 19.94 -34.46 -14.71
N ALA A 17 20.10 -35.24 -13.63
CA ALA A 17 19.31 -35.09 -12.42
C ALA A 17 19.50 -33.70 -11.79
N VAL A 18 20.73 -33.19 -11.72
CA VAL A 18 21.02 -31.84 -11.21
C VAL A 18 20.31 -30.76 -12.06
N VAL A 19 20.38 -30.86 -13.39
CA VAL A 19 19.70 -29.92 -14.29
C VAL A 19 18.19 -29.93 -14.07
N VAL A 20 17.59 -31.13 -13.98
CA VAL A 20 16.15 -31.29 -13.71
C VAL A 20 15.78 -30.71 -12.34
N SER A 21 16.58 -30.94 -11.31
CA SER A 21 16.36 -30.37 -9.97
C SER A 21 16.39 -28.84 -9.98
N VAL A 22 17.34 -28.23 -10.70
CA VAL A 22 17.43 -26.77 -10.83
C VAL A 22 16.24 -26.20 -11.61
N LEU A 23 15.81 -26.85 -12.69
CA LEU A 23 14.63 -26.44 -13.46
C LEU A 23 13.35 -26.54 -12.64
N TYR A 24 13.18 -27.65 -11.90
CA TYR A 24 12.06 -27.83 -11.00
C TYR A 24 12.02 -26.74 -9.92
N LEU A 25 13.16 -26.48 -9.26
CA LEU A 25 13.27 -25.43 -8.26
C LEU A 25 12.94 -24.05 -8.85
N ALA A 26 13.39 -23.75 -10.07
CA ALA A 26 13.08 -22.49 -10.75
C ALA A 26 11.57 -22.35 -11.03
N VAL A 27 10.90 -23.42 -11.47
CA VAL A 27 9.43 -23.42 -11.67
C VAL A 27 8.69 -23.31 -10.33
N GLN A 28 9.13 -24.03 -9.31
CA GLN A 28 8.54 -24.00 -7.97
C GLN A 28 8.64 -22.62 -7.34
N LEU A 29 9.80 -21.95 -7.45
CA LEU A 29 10.00 -20.58 -6.98
C LEU A 29 9.10 -19.58 -7.72
N ARG A 30 8.91 -19.73 -9.03
CA ARG A 30 7.99 -18.88 -9.81
C ARG A 30 6.54 -19.01 -9.36
N GLY A 31 6.07 -20.24 -9.15
CA GLY A 31 4.73 -20.51 -8.62
C GLY A 31 4.53 -19.91 -7.22
N SER A 32 5.49 -20.13 -6.33
CA SER A 32 5.49 -19.57 -4.97
C SER A 32 5.48 -18.03 -4.97
N THR A 33 6.27 -17.41 -5.85
CA THR A 33 6.32 -15.95 -6.01
C THR A 33 4.96 -15.37 -6.45
N ARG A 34 4.27 -16.03 -7.39
CA ARG A 34 2.94 -15.57 -7.86
C ARG A 34 1.92 -15.59 -6.73
N VAL A 35 1.90 -16.66 -5.93
CA VAL A 35 1.00 -16.77 -4.76
C VAL A 35 1.30 -15.69 -3.73
N ALA A 36 2.58 -15.45 -3.43
CA ALA A 36 2.99 -14.40 -2.50
C ALA A 36 2.54 -12.99 -2.96
N LYS A 37 2.64 -12.70 -4.26
CA LYS A 37 2.16 -11.42 -4.84
C LYS A 37 0.66 -11.24 -4.67
N VAL A 38 -0.14 -12.26 -4.99
CA VAL A 38 -1.61 -12.20 -4.84
C VAL A 38 -1.99 -12.01 -3.37
N ALA A 39 -1.37 -12.78 -2.47
CA ALA A 39 -1.64 -12.64 -1.03
C ALA A 39 -1.29 -11.23 -0.51
N ALA A 40 -0.18 -10.64 -0.98
CA ALA A 40 0.20 -9.27 -0.61
C ALA A 40 -0.77 -8.21 -1.16
N GLN A 41 -1.31 -8.42 -2.37
CA GLN A 41 -2.36 -7.58 -2.96
C GLN A 41 -3.66 -7.67 -2.14
N ASP A 42 -4.10 -8.87 -1.79
CA ASP A 42 -5.30 -9.08 -0.97
C ASP A 42 -5.14 -8.47 0.43
N ALA A 43 -3.96 -8.61 1.03
CA ALA A 43 -3.63 -8.00 2.32
C ALA A 43 -3.64 -6.47 2.24
N ALA A 44 -3.06 -5.89 1.20
CA ALA A 44 -3.10 -4.45 0.95
C ALA A 44 -4.55 -3.92 0.80
N ALA A 45 -5.36 -4.61 -0.02
CA ALA A 45 -6.76 -4.24 -0.22
C ALA A 45 -7.58 -4.38 1.06
N THR A 46 -7.31 -5.41 1.87
CA THR A 46 -7.97 -5.62 3.17
C THR A 46 -7.58 -4.53 4.16
N ALA A 47 -6.29 -4.21 4.26
CA ALA A 47 -5.80 -3.15 5.15
C ALA A 47 -6.46 -1.80 4.84
N LEU A 48 -6.62 -1.44 3.56
CA LEU A 48 -7.37 -0.22 3.23
C LEU A 48 -8.84 -0.35 3.63
N ARG A 49 -9.52 -1.44 3.25
CA ARG A 49 -10.94 -1.63 3.58
C ARG A 49 -11.19 -1.49 5.08
N ASP A 50 -10.36 -2.09 5.91
CA ASP A 50 -10.50 -2.05 7.36
C ASP A 50 -10.34 -0.63 7.91
N VAL A 51 -9.46 0.19 7.31
CA VAL A 51 -9.29 1.58 7.71
C VAL A 51 -10.40 2.49 7.17
N THR A 52 -10.95 2.21 5.99
CA THR A 52 -11.99 3.05 5.39
C THR A 52 -13.40 2.68 5.84
N LYS A 53 -13.63 1.43 6.23
CA LYS A 53 -14.94 0.91 6.66
C LYS A 53 -15.56 1.73 7.80
N PRO A 54 -14.83 2.12 8.86
CA PRO A 54 -15.37 2.98 9.91
C PRO A 54 -15.89 4.32 9.40
N PHE A 55 -15.28 4.91 8.37
CA PHE A 55 -15.76 6.16 7.76
C PHE A 55 -17.07 5.97 7.00
N MET A 56 -17.29 4.79 6.44
CA MET A 56 -18.54 4.45 5.74
C MET A 56 -19.67 4.15 6.73
N GLU A 57 -19.36 3.45 7.83
CA GLU A 57 -20.37 2.96 8.78
C GLU A 57 -20.73 3.98 9.87
N ASN A 58 -19.84 4.92 10.17
CA ASN A 58 -20.04 5.92 11.23
C ASN A 58 -20.02 7.36 10.68
N ALA A 59 -21.18 7.99 10.61
CA ALA A 59 -21.37 9.36 10.14
C ALA A 59 -20.58 10.40 10.96
N GLU A 60 -20.43 10.20 12.27
CA GLU A 60 -19.64 11.09 13.12
C GLU A 60 -18.16 11.02 12.74
N LEU A 61 -17.62 9.81 12.57
CA LEU A 61 -16.23 9.62 12.18
C LEU A 61 -15.98 10.13 10.75
N ALA A 62 -16.94 9.93 9.84
CA ALA A 62 -16.89 10.51 8.49
C ALA A 62 -16.80 12.05 8.53
N ARG A 63 -17.61 12.69 9.39
CA ARG A 63 -17.58 14.15 9.59
C ARG A 63 -16.24 14.58 10.17
N ILE A 64 -15.74 13.91 11.21
CA ILE A 64 -14.46 14.22 11.86
C ILE A 64 -13.32 14.10 10.83
N TRP A 65 -13.28 13.02 10.06
CA TRP A 65 -12.29 12.81 9.02
C TRP A 65 -12.34 13.93 7.98
N ARG A 66 -13.52 14.18 7.39
CA ARG A 66 -13.73 15.21 6.36
C ARG A 66 -13.33 16.60 6.85
N THR A 67 -13.78 16.99 8.05
CA THR A 67 -13.47 18.30 8.63
C THR A 67 -12.00 18.38 9.03
N GLY A 68 -11.42 17.33 9.60
CA GLY A 68 -10.03 17.31 10.03
C GLY A 68 -9.02 17.41 8.88
N LEU A 69 -9.33 16.84 7.71
CA LEU A 69 -8.52 16.97 6.51
C LEU A 69 -8.33 18.44 6.11
N GLU A 70 -9.40 19.24 6.16
CA GLU A 70 -9.39 20.62 5.66
C GLU A 70 -9.16 21.67 6.76
N ASN A 71 -9.72 21.47 7.95
CA ASN A 71 -9.67 22.41 9.06
C ASN A 71 -9.71 21.70 10.42
N LEU A 72 -8.55 21.18 10.84
CA LEU A 72 -8.37 20.50 12.12
C LEU A 72 -8.81 21.37 13.33
N LYS A 73 -8.63 22.70 13.25
CA LYS A 73 -8.99 23.63 14.34
C LYS A 73 -10.50 23.78 14.55
N ALA A 74 -11.32 23.40 13.56
CA ALA A 74 -12.77 23.38 13.71
C ALA A 74 -13.27 22.18 14.52
N LEU A 75 -12.40 21.21 14.81
CA LEU A 75 -12.71 20.05 15.64
C LEU A 75 -12.45 20.35 17.13
N SER A 76 -13.27 19.78 18.01
CA SER A 76 -13.00 19.75 19.45
C SER A 76 -11.69 18.99 19.75
N ALA A 77 -11.13 19.15 20.95
CA ALA A 77 -9.92 18.41 21.33
C ALA A 77 -10.11 16.88 21.25
N GLU A 78 -11.30 16.40 21.64
CA GLU A 78 -11.65 14.98 21.54
C GLU A 78 -11.73 14.51 20.07
N ASP A 79 -12.36 15.31 19.21
CA ASP A 79 -12.46 15.01 17.78
C ASP A 79 -11.09 15.06 17.09
N GLN A 80 -10.20 15.97 17.50
CA GLN A 80 -8.82 16.02 17.01
C GLN A 80 -8.05 14.74 17.38
N ALA A 81 -8.24 14.21 18.59
CA ALA A 81 -7.66 12.94 18.99
C ALA A 81 -8.16 11.78 18.11
N ARG A 82 -9.48 11.72 17.85
CA ARG A 82 -10.07 10.72 16.93
C ARG A 82 -9.53 10.88 15.51
N PHE A 83 -9.37 12.11 15.02
CA PHE A 83 -8.73 12.37 13.73
C PHE A 83 -7.28 11.86 13.70
N PHE A 84 -6.50 12.08 14.75
CA PHE A 84 -5.12 11.59 14.83
C PHE A 84 -5.03 10.07 14.79
N HIS A 85 -5.96 9.36 15.44
CA HIS A 85 -6.05 7.90 15.36
C HIS A 85 -6.45 7.42 13.96
N ALA A 86 -7.40 8.11 13.32
CA ALA A 86 -7.81 7.82 11.95
C ALA A 86 -6.65 8.05 10.95
N ALA A 87 -5.95 9.19 11.07
CA ALA A 87 -4.80 9.55 10.25
C ALA A 87 -3.66 8.55 10.42
N TYR A 88 -3.38 8.13 11.66
CA TYR A 88 -2.37 7.09 11.93
C TYR A 88 -2.69 5.80 11.17
N GLN A 89 -3.91 5.27 11.31
CA GLN A 89 -4.30 4.02 10.66
C GLN A 89 -4.25 4.13 9.14
N PHE A 90 -4.73 5.24 8.57
CA PHE A 90 -4.69 5.50 7.14
C PHE A 90 -3.26 5.55 6.59
N MET A 91 -2.39 6.32 7.24
CA MET A 91 -1.00 6.43 6.84
C MET A 91 -0.22 5.11 7.03
N LYS A 92 -0.53 4.32 8.07
CA LYS A 92 0.08 3.00 8.29
C LYS A 92 -0.32 1.98 7.23
N ALA A 93 -1.58 2.01 6.78
CA ALA A 93 -2.02 1.18 5.66
C ALA A 93 -1.23 1.55 4.38
N LEU A 94 -1.12 2.84 4.06
CA LEU A 94 -0.37 3.30 2.89
C LEU A 94 1.14 3.02 2.98
N GLU A 95 1.73 3.11 4.17
CA GLU A 95 3.11 2.68 4.40
C GLU A 95 3.28 1.19 4.08
N THR A 96 2.34 0.35 4.52
CA THR A 96 2.41 -1.10 4.29
C THR A 96 2.30 -1.43 2.80
N ILE A 97 1.40 -0.75 2.09
CA ILE A 97 1.23 -0.87 0.63
C ILE A 97 2.51 -0.44 -0.09
N HIS A 98 3.12 0.68 0.33
CA HIS A 98 4.42 1.12 -0.20
C HIS A 98 5.50 0.06 0.01
N TYR A 99 5.57 -0.56 1.19
CA TYR A 99 6.51 -1.67 1.44
C TYR A 99 6.26 -2.84 0.48
N HIS A 100 5.01 -3.24 0.24
CA HIS A 100 4.72 -4.32 -0.72
C HIS A 100 5.20 -3.97 -2.13
N TYR A 101 5.04 -2.72 -2.58
CA TYR A 101 5.57 -2.28 -3.87
C TYR A 101 7.10 -2.35 -3.93
N VAL A 102 7.76 -1.81 -2.91
CA VAL A 102 9.21 -1.77 -2.79
C VAL A 102 9.87 -3.15 -2.86
N TYR A 103 9.24 -4.16 -2.25
CA TYR A 103 9.72 -5.54 -2.26
C TYR A 103 9.23 -6.35 -3.46
N GLY A 104 8.62 -5.70 -4.46
CA GLY A 104 8.16 -6.33 -5.70
C GLY A 104 6.94 -7.23 -5.54
N LEU A 105 6.20 -7.10 -4.43
CA LEU A 105 4.98 -7.85 -4.13
C LEU A 105 3.73 -7.20 -4.72
N LEU A 106 3.76 -5.88 -4.93
CA LEU A 106 2.69 -5.11 -5.57
C LEU A 106 3.09 -4.70 -7.00
N ASP A 107 2.15 -4.79 -7.93
CA ASP A 107 2.34 -4.38 -9.32
C ASP A 107 2.43 -2.85 -9.44
N ALA A 108 3.18 -2.35 -10.42
CA ALA A 108 3.38 -0.92 -10.64
C ALA A 108 2.07 -0.18 -10.95
N GLN A 109 1.17 -0.78 -11.74
CA GLN A 109 -0.11 -0.16 -12.09
C GLN A 109 -1.02 -0.02 -10.86
N LEU A 110 -1.02 -1.02 -9.98
CA LEU A 110 -1.74 -0.92 -8.70
C LEU A 110 -1.12 0.15 -7.82
N TRP A 111 0.21 0.16 -7.75
CA TRP A 111 0.95 1.14 -6.96
C TRP A 111 0.66 2.58 -7.42
N GLU A 112 0.59 2.85 -8.72
CA GLU A 112 0.27 4.18 -9.27
C GLU A 112 -1.05 4.73 -8.71
N GLY A 113 -2.11 3.91 -8.66
CA GLY A 113 -3.39 4.32 -8.07
C GLY A 113 -3.29 4.62 -6.56
N TRP A 114 -2.47 3.86 -5.83
CA TRP A 114 -2.24 4.09 -4.40
C TRP A 114 -1.37 5.33 -4.14
N SER A 115 -0.35 5.56 -4.95
CA SER A 115 0.49 6.75 -4.85
C SER A 115 -0.31 8.00 -5.18
N GLU A 116 -1.17 7.95 -6.19
CA GLU A 116 -2.08 9.04 -6.54
C GLU A 116 -2.99 9.36 -5.35
N LEU A 117 -3.66 8.35 -4.77
CA LEU A 117 -4.48 8.53 -3.56
C LEU A 117 -3.68 9.20 -2.43
N LEU A 118 -2.50 8.66 -2.11
CA LEU A 118 -1.66 9.21 -1.04
C LEU A 118 -1.30 10.68 -1.32
N GLN A 119 -0.94 11.03 -2.55
CA GLN A 119 -0.57 12.38 -2.97
C GLN A 119 -1.67 13.40 -2.64
N HIS A 120 -2.94 13.07 -2.92
CA HIS A 120 -4.07 13.94 -2.59
C HIS A 120 -4.26 14.13 -1.08
N TYR A 121 -4.07 13.07 -0.29
CA TYR A 121 -4.27 13.12 1.16
C TYR A 121 -3.13 13.84 1.90
N VAL A 122 -1.87 13.60 1.54
CA VAL A 122 -0.73 14.29 2.20
C VAL A 122 -0.70 15.78 1.91
N ALA A 123 -1.30 16.22 0.81
CA ALA A 123 -1.47 17.63 0.48
C ALA A 123 -2.53 18.33 1.34
N THR A 124 -3.35 17.61 2.10
CA THR A 124 -4.37 18.22 2.96
C THR A 124 -3.74 18.90 4.20
N PRO A 125 -4.25 20.08 4.64
CA PRO A 125 -3.73 20.75 5.83
C PRO A 125 -3.70 19.85 7.08
N GLY A 126 -4.73 19.03 7.26
CA GLY A 126 -4.85 18.12 8.40
C GLY A 126 -3.78 17.02 8.42
N ILE A 127 -3.57 16.34 7.29
CA ILE A 127 -2.55 15.29 7.20
C ILE A 127 -1.14 15.88 7.19
N HIS A 128 -0.93 17.02 6.53
CA HIS A 128 0.35 17.73 6.56
C HIS A 128 0.76 18.11 8.00
N TYR A 129 -0.18 18.68 8.76
CA TYR A 129 0.03 18.96 10.18
C TYR A 129 0.31 17.67 10.97
N TYR A 130 -0.51 16.64 10.79
CA TYR A 130 -0.30 15.34 11.44
C TYR A 130 1.09 14.75 11.16
N LEU A 131 1.57 14.80 9.92
CA LEU A 131 2.90 14.30 9.53
C LEU A 131 4.03 15.15 10.10
N THR A 132 3.82 16.44 10.33
CA THR A 132 4.79 17.32 10.99
C THR A 132 4.93 16.93 12.47
N GLU A 133 3.81 16.69 13.14
CA GLU A 133 3.79 16.33 14.57
C GLU A 133 4.17 14.86 14.84
N ARG A 134 3.79 13.94 13.95
CA ARG A 134 3.86 12.50 14.17
C ARG A 134 4.69 11.74 13.14
N GLY A 135 5.33 12.43 12.20
CA GLY A 135 6.18 11.83 11.15
C GLY A 135 7.15 10.74 11.64
N PRO A 136 7.86 10.90 12.77
CA PRO A 136 8.81 9.89 13.25
C PRO A 136 8.23 8.49 13.53
N VAL A 137 6.91 8.33 13.66
CA VAL A 137 6.28 7.01 13.82
C VAL A 137 6.31 6.16 12.54
N PHE A 138 6.61 6.78 11.40
CA PHE A 138 6.76 6.12 10.11
C PHE A 138 8.23 5.88 9.78
N SER A 139 8.48 4.81 9.03
CA SER A 139 9.80 4.47 8.54
C SER A 139 10.42 5.63 7.78
N ARG A 140 11.76 5.71 7.84
CA ARG A 140 12.52 6.72 7.08
C ARG A 140 12.19 6.63 5.59
N ARG A 141 12.17 5.41 5.05
CA ARG A 141 11.88 5.15 3.63
C ARG A 141 10.53 5.70 3.19
N PHE A 142 9.47 5.49 3.98
CA PHE A 142 8.15 6.00 3.62
C PHE A 142 8.09 7.52 3.69
N ARG A 143 8.74 8.13 4.68
CA ARG A 143 8.86 9.59 4.78
C ARG A 143 9.60 10.21 3.61
N GLU A 144 10.70 9.58 3.18
CA GLU A 144 11.46 10.01 2.01
C GLU A 144 10.60 9.93 0.75
N PHE A 145 9.83 8.85 0.57
CA PHE A 145 8.88 8.74 -0.53
C PHE A 145 7.79 9.83 -0.49
N ILE A 146 7.17 10.08 0.66
CA ILE A 146 6.17 11.17 0.79
C ILE A 146 6.78 12.52 0.39
N ALA A 147 8.04 12.77 0.77
CA ALA A 147 8.73 14.02 0.42
C ALA A 147 8.98 14.18 -1.09
N THR A 148 8.93 13.10 -1.87
CA THR A 148 9.00 13.16 -3.35
C THR A 148 7.66 13.40 -4.02
N LEU A 149 6.55 13.32 -3.29
CA LEU A 149 5.23 13.54 -3.86
C LEU A 149 5.03 15.02 -4.17
N GLU A 150 4.70 15.34 -5.43
CA GLU A 150 4.47 16.71 -5.85
C GLU A 150 3.20 17.28 -5.19
N PRO A 151 3.19 18.57 -4.81
CA PRO A 151 1.99 19.21 -4.31
C PRO A 151 0.86 19.18 -5.35
N VAL A 152 -0.32 18.70 -4.96
CA VAL A 152 -1.49 18.72 -5.83
C VAL A 152 -2.16 20.09 -5.78
N SER A 153 -2.34 20.73 -6.94
CA SER A 153 -3.05 22.01 -7.06
C SER A 153 -4.56 21.88 -6.76
N GLN A 154 -5.18 20.79 -7.20
CA GLN A 154 -6.56 20.45 -6.91
C GLN A 154 -6.63 19.11 -6.17
N ARG A 155 -6.64 19.19 -4.84
CA ARG A 155 -6.81 18.02 -3.96
C ARG A 155 -8.16 17.37 -4.23
N MET A 156 -8.19 16.05 -4.35
CA MET A 156 -9.38 15.23 -4.55
C MET A 156 -9.51 14.25 -3.39
N THR A 157 -10.06 14.71 -2.29
CA THR A 157 -10.34 13.91 -1.10
C THR A 157 -11.79 14.06 -0.71
N VAL A 158 -12.28 13.20 0.20
CA VAL A 158 -13.62 13.36 0.77
C VAL A 158 -13.86 14.73 1.42
N GLY A 159 -12.80 15.48 1.74
CA GLY A 159 -12.82 16.88 2.20
C GLY A 159 -13.34 17.90 1.19
N ASN A 160 -13.10 17.67 -0.10
CA ASN A 160 -13.20 18.70 -1.14
C ASN A 160 -13.66 18.20 -2.53
N LEU A 161 -13.87 16.89 -2.70
CA LEU A 161 -14.22 16.27 -3.98
C LEU A 161 -15.68 16.52 -4.39
N PHE A 162 -16.58 16.63 -3.43
CA PHE A 162 -18.03 16.70 -3.65
C PHE A 162 -18.53 18.13 -3.91
N GLY A 163 -19.61 18.27 -4.68
CA GLY A 163 -20.27 19.55 -4.99
C GLY A 163 -20.05 20.05 -6.42
N LYS A 164 -19.41 19.26 -7.29
CA LYS A 164 -19.24 19.52 -8.73
C LYS A 164 -20.12 18.65 -9.61
N GLU A 165 -20.88 17.74 -9.02
CA GLU A 165 -21.79 16.86 -9.73
C GLU A 165 -22.97 17.68 -10.28
N THR A 166 -23.03 17.88 -11.59
CA THR A 166 -24.27 18.29 -12.25
C THR A 166 -25.30 17.20 -11.97
N ARG A 167 -26.25 17.47 -11.07
CA ARG A 167 -27.43 16.61 -10.93
C ARG A 167 -28.19 16.71 -12.26
N PRO A 168 -28.42 15.61 -12.98
CA PRO A 168 -29.40 15.65 -14.06
C PRO A 168 -30.75 16.00 -13.44
N ASP A 169 -31.42 17.00 -14.00
CA ASP A 169 -32.78 17.36 -13.62
C ASP A 169 -33.68 16.13 -13.85
N VAL A 170 -34.22 15.58 -12.76
CA VAL A 170 -35.28 14.56 -12.79
C VAL A 170 -36.51 15.15 -12.12
#